data_AF-A0A958D1C1-F1
#
_entry.id   AF-A0A958D1C1-F1
#
_cell.length_a   1.000
_cell.length_b   1.000
_cell.length_c   1.000
_cell.angle_alpha   90.00
_cell.angle_beta   90.00
_cell.angle_gamma   90.00
#
_symmetry.space_group_name_H-M   'P 1'
#
loop_
_entity.id
_entity.type
_entity.pdbx_description
1 polymer ?
#
loop_
_entity_poly.entity_id
_entity_poly.type
_entity_poly.pdbx_seq_one_letter_code
_entity_poly.pdbx_strand_id
1 'polypeptide(L)'
;MSLLTNQKLKIEAAATPFAFAAMTDSGDHLVFSTTNKPWSRADSEPVFGGYGVITGGAVTPAVSGTDDLVDAAAVELFAPGMTGASSTTGKITVAADTDLSCTRGSSTNTHIINSITVDTSGAYAVVAGTATTAFSDTRGASGGPPFIPVGSVEVAQVRLTSITSAPITADEIFAAPGVHQERYDNPDFTPDYLRGTLTFTSALPLIHTGSVAKKVYVRGAVPIVSDLIDVKDWVPSEASDSVTSDTNYDRTIAASISSTLNAATFTMAMKDGVTDFILSLIGKKVILKFYPNINGTAYQLTQGYLSKTRAFPVKGNPTASFTVAAEQASVDFTS
;
A
#
# COMPACT_ATOMS: atom_id res chain seq x y z
N MET A 1 -19.61 7.67 35.30
CA MET A 1 -18.22 8.13 35.12
C MET A 1 -17.34 7.19 35.93
N SER A 2 -16.59 6.28 35.30
CA SER A 2 -15.63 5.44 36.04
C SER A 2 -14.32 6.22 36.13
N LEU A 3 -13.78 6.37 37.34
CA LEU A 3 -12.37 6.77 37.48
C LEU A 3 -11.50 5.71 36.81
N LEU A 4 -10.52 6.14 36.02
CA LEU A 4 -9.51 5.24 35.46
C LEU A 4 -8.53 4.89 36.57
N THR A 5 -8.75 3.77 37.25
CA THR A 5 -7.91 3.38 38.40
C THR A 5 -6.81 2.38 38.02
N ASN A 6 -7.01 1.61 36.95
CA ASN A 6 -6.07 0.58 36.49
C ASN A 6 -5.83 0.68 34.98
N GLN A 7 -4.81 1.44 34.58
CA GLN A 7 -4.35 1.55 33.20
C GLN A 7 -3.22 0.56 32.92
N LYS A 8 -2.96 0.25 31.64
CA LYS A 8 -1.84 -0.61 31.23
C LYS A 8 -1.21 -0.06 29.96
N LEU A 9 0.10 0.09 29.95
CA LEU A 9 0.87 0.44 28.77
C LEU A 9 1.76 -0.74 28.37
N LYS A 10 1.74 -1.07 27.09
CA LYS A 10 2.66 -2.05 26.50
C LYS A 10 3.52 -1.37 25.45
N ILE A 11 4.72 -1.90 25.24
CA ILE A 11 5.63 -1.46 24.18
C ILE A 11 6.06 -2.65 23.32
N GLU A 12 6.22 -2.41 22.03
CA GLU A 12 6.89 -3.31 21.11
C GLU A 12 8.32 -3.61 21.59
N ALA A 13 8.60 -4.89 21.86
CA ALA A 13 9.90 -5.36 22.31
C ALA A 13 10.64 -6.17 21.22
N ALA A 14 9.90 -6.72 20.27
CA ALA A 14 10.40 -7.43 19.09
C ALA A 14 9.32 -7.42 18.00
N ALA A 15 9.61 -7.98 16.83
CA ALA A 15 8.64 -8.14 15.76
C ALA A 15 8.77 -9.50 15.07
N THR A 16 7.64 -10.09 14.70
CA THR A 16 7.59 -11.35 13.93
C THR A 16 7.38 -11.03 12.46
N PRO A 17 8.34 -11.32 11.56
CA PRO A 17 8.18 -11.09 10.15
C PRO A 17 7.12 -12.02 9.55
N PHE A 18 6.41 -11.54 8.54
CA PHE A 18 5.49 -12.32 7.73
C PHE A 18 5.86 -12.18 6.24
N ALA A 19 5.64 -13.25 5.47
CA ALA A 19 5.84 -13.25 4.02
C ALA A 19 4.81 -12.34 3.32
N PHE A 20 4.94 -12.13 2.02
CA PHE A 20 3.91 -11.38 1.28
C PHE A 20 2.53 -12.02 1.45
N ALA A 21 1.62 -11.25 2.02
CA ALA A 21 0.21 -11.59 2.18
C ALA A 21 -0.62 -10.74 1.23
N ALA A 22 -1.58 -11.37 0.56
CA ALA A 22 -2.58 -10.65 -0.21
C ALA A 22 -3.46 -9.84 0.73
N MET A 23 -3.73 -8.59 0.37
CA MET A 23 -4.62 -7.71 1.11
C MET A 23 -6.06 -7.89 0.64
N THR A 24 -7.00 -7.77 1.58
CA THR A 24 -8.44 -7.87 1.35
C THR A 24 -9.00 -6.50 1.04
N ASP A 25 -9.66 -6.39 -0.11
CA ASP A 25 -10.44 -5.23 -0.54
C ASP A 25 -11.67 -5.02 0.37
N SER A 26 -11.94 -3.78 0.79
CA SER A 26 -13.17 -3.42 1.52
C SER A 26 -14.43 -3.41 0.67
N GLY A 27 -14.32 -3.57 -0.65
CA GLY A 27 -15.40 -3.56 -1.62
C GLY A 27 -15.61 -2.21 -2.31
N ASP A 28 -14.91 -1.17 -1.88
CA ASP A 28 -14.83 0.13 -2.54
C ASP A 28 -13.65 0.23 -3.52
N HIS A 29 -12.80 -0.80 -3.56
CA HIS A 29 -11.58 -0.86 -4.36
C HIS A 29 -10.59 0.27 -4.07
N LEU A 30 -10.74 0.92 -2.91
CA LEU A 30 -9.94 2.03 -2.43
C LEU A 30 -9.10 1.62 -1.23
N VAL A 31 -9.73 0.91 -0.28
CA VAL A 31 -9.06 0.49 0.95
C VAL A 31 -8.81 -1.00 0.93
N PHE A 32 -7.56 -1.35 1.17
CA PHE A 32 -7.11 -2.73 1.27
C PHE A 32 -6.57 -2.94 2.68
N SER A 33 -6.90 -4.08 3.29
CA SER A 33 -6.51 -4.40 4.65
C SER A 33 -5.85 -5.78 4.75
N THR A 34 -5.04 -5.98 5.79
CA THR A 34 -4.51 -7.32 6.12
C THR A 34 -4.87 -7.73 7.54
N THR A 35 -4.85 -9.03 7.79
CA THR A 35 -4.99 -9.60 9.14
C THR A 35 -3.69 -9.49 9.95
N ASN A 36 -2.53 -9.41 9.29
CA ASN A 36 -1.23 -9.18 9.93
C ASN A 36 -1.05 -7.71 10.29
N LYS A 37 -1.68 -7.26 11.38
CA LYS A 37 -1.67 -5.86 11.83
C LYS A 37 -1.52 -5.74 13.35
N PRO A 38 -1.01 -4.61 13.88
CA PRO A 38 -0.39 -3.49 13.15
C PRO A 38 0.95 -3.88 12.52
N TRP A 39 1.49 -3.03 11.64
CA TRP A 39 2.80 -3.21 11.00
C TRP A 39 3.91 -2.53 11.81
N SER A 40 4.81 -3.36 12.34
CA SER A 40 6.06 -2.91 12.95
C SER A 40 6.95 -2.22 11.92
N ARG A 41 7.70 -1.23 12.40
CA ARG A 41 8.75 -0.51 11.67
C ARG A 41 10.03 -0.40 12.50
N ALA A 42 10.16 -1.22 13.55
CA ALA A 42 11.27 -1.13 14.50
C ALA A 42 12.60 -1.57 13.89
N ASP A 43 12.57 -2.63 13.08
CA ASP A 43 13.77 -3.23 12.49
C ASP A 43 13.79 -3.14 10.95
N SER A 44 12.64 -3.04 10.28
CA SER A 44 12.54 -2.86 8.83
C SER A 44 11.24 -2.21 8.39
N GLU A 45 11.27 -1.45 7.30
CA GLU A 45 10.07 -0.92 6.66
C GLU A 45 9.26 -2.03 5.96
N PRO A 46 7.91 -2.04 6.11
CA PRO A 46 7.05 -2.91 5.32
C PRO A 46 7.20 -2.64 3.82
N VAL A 47 7.06 -3.69 3.01
CA VAL A 47 7.06 -3.63 1.55
C VAL A 47 5.65 -3.92 1.07
N PHE A 48 5.07 -3.03 0.28
CA PHE A 48 3.69 -3.14 -0.18
C PHE A 48 3.47 -2.51 -1.55
N GLY A 49 2.36 -2.84 -2.19
CA GLY A 49 1.94 -2.25 -3.45
C GLY A 49 0.86 -3.07 -4.15
N GLY A 50 0.26 -2.47 -5.17
CA GLY A 50 -0.58 -3.19 -6.13
C GLY A 50 0.28 -3.91 -7.17
N TYR A 51 -0.24 -4.99 -7.73
CA TYR A 51 0.34 -5.60 -8.93
C TYR A 51 0.49 -4.56 -10.04
N GLY A 52 1.64 -4.53 -10.72
CA GLY A 52 1.81 -3.62 -11.83
C GLY A 52 3.25 -3.43 -12.29
N VAL A 53 3.39 -2.74 -13.41
CA VAL A 53 4.67 -2.32 -13.98
C VAL A 53 5.36 -1.34 -13.04
N ILE A 54 6.66 -1.56 -12.80
CA ILE A 54 7.58 -0.62 -12.13
C ILE A 54 8.37 0.15 -13.18
N THR A 55 8.93 -0.53 -14.18
CA THR A 55 9.69 0.08 -15.28
C THR A 55 9.85 -0.89 -16.45
N GLY A 56 10.22 -0.39 -17.63
CA GLY A 56 10.40 -1.19 -18.85
C GLY A 56 9.07 -1.55 -19.51
N GLY A 57 9.05 -2.69 -20.21
CA GLY A 57 7.84 -3.23 -20.86
C GLY A 57 7.36 -2.43 -22.07
N ALA A 58 8.26 -1.73 -22.76
CA ALA A 58 7.91 -1.07 -24.02
C ALA A 58 7.44 -2.13 -25.04
N VAL A 59 6.27 -1.92 -25.63
CA VAL A 59 5.75 -2.74 -26.72
C VAL A 59 5.96 -1.98 -28.03
N THR A 60 6.51 -2.65 -29.03
CA THR A 60 6.83 -2.07 -30.35
C THR A 60 6.30 -2.96 -31.47
N PRO A 61 6.14 -2.42 -32.70
CA PRO A 61 5.99 -3.26 -33.88
C PRO A 61 7.04 -4.37 -33.90
N ALA A 62 6.66 -5.58 -34.34
CA ALA A 62 7.61 -6.68 -34.43
C ALA A 62 8.74 -6.34 -35.41
N VAL A 63 9.98 -6.49 -34.96
CA VAL A 63 11.18 -6.24 -35.78
C VAL A 63 11.26 -7.24 -36.93
N SER A 64 10.67 -8.43 -36.76
CA SER A 64 10.55 -9.43 -37.84
C SER A 64 9.79 -8.88 -39.05
N GLY A 65 8.93 -7.87 -38.86
CA GLY A 65 8.04 -7.33 -39.89
C GLY A 65 6.92 -8.28 -40.28
N THR A 66 6.75 -9.38 -39.54
CA THR A 66 5.69 -10.36 -39.77
C THR A 66 4.33 -9.79 -39.38
N ASP A 67 3.31 -10.23 -40.09
CA ASP A 67 1.95 -9.77 -39.85
C ASP A 67 1.45 -10.14 -38.45
N ASP A 68 0.68 -9.22 -37.85
CA ASP A 68 -0.07 -9.42 -36.61
C ASP A 68 0.78 -9.68 -35.36
N LEU A 69 2.08 -9.35 -35.39
CA LEU A 69 3.00 -9.53 -34.28
C LEU A 69 3.49 -8.21 -33.67
N VAL A 70 3.78 -8.24 -32.36
CA VAL A 70 4.48 -7.18 -31.63
C VAL A 70 5.65 -7.75 -30.82
N ASP A 71 6.63 -6.91 -30.53
CA ASP A 71 7.73 -7.24 -29.61
C ASP A 71 7.51 -6.52 -28.28
N ALA A 72 7.88 -7.16 -27.17
CA ALA A 72 7.84 -6.58 -25.84
C ALA A 72 9.24 -6.59 -25.20
N ALA A 73 9.71 -5.42 -24.77
CA ALA A 73 10.96 -5.29 -24.05
C ALA A 73 10.87 -5.94 -22.66
N ALA A 74 12.03 -6.16 -22.02
CA ALA A 74 12.07 -6.62 -20.64
C ALA A 74 11.32 -5.64 -19.71
N VAL A 75 10.66 -6.18 -18.68
CA VAL A 75 9.84 -5.40 -17.75
C VAL A 75 10.14 -5.80 -16.31
N GLU A 76 10.22 -4.81 -15.41
CA GLU A 76 10.21 -5.04 -13.97
C GLU A 76 8.80 -4.78 -13.44
N LEU A 77 8.24 -5.75 -12.71
CA LEU A 77 6.92 -5.66 -12.09
C LEU A 77 7.02 -5.75 -10.58
N PHE A 78 6.10 -5.10 -9.86
CA PHE A 78 5.76 -5.48 -8.49
C PHE A 78 4.67 -6.54 -8.59
N ALA A 79 4.97 -7.80 -8.32
CA ALA A 79 4.00 -8.88 -8.39
C ALA A 79 4.39 -10.04 -7.45
N PRO A 80 4.31 -9.86 -6.11
CA PRO A 80 4.90 -10.80 -5.15
C PRO A 80 4.40 -12.25 -5.21
N GLY A 81 3.20 -12.48 -5.77
CA GLY A 81 2.64 -13.82 -5.96
C GLY A 81 2.80 -14.39 -7.37
N MET A 82 3.56 -13.74 -8.27
CA MET A 82 3.97 -14.33 -9.55
C MET A 82 5.15 -15.29 -9.35
N THR A 83 5.23 -16.29 -10.21
CA THR A 83 6.36 -17.25 -10.20
C THR A 83 7.66 -16.53 -10.51
N GLY A 84 8.68 -16.70 -9.67
CA GLY A 84 9.98 -16.02 -9.84
C GLY A 84 10.09 -14.65 -9.20
N ALA A 85 9.03 -14.13 -8.56
CA ALA A 85 9.10 -12.90 -7.80
C ALA A 85 9.97 -13.04 -6.53
N SER A 86 10.71 -11.98 -6.21
CA SER A 86 11.50 -11.91 -4.98
C SER A 86 10.61 -11.98 -3.75
N SER A 87 10.88 -12.94 -2.86
CA SER A 87 10.21 -13.05 -1.56
C SER A 87 10.48 -11.88 -0.61
N THR A 88 11.48 -11.05 -0.94
CA THR A 88 11.85 -9.86 -0.16
C THR A 88 11.32 -8.59 -0.81
N THR A 89 11.63 -8.33 -2.08
CA THR A 89 11.24 -7.05 -2.69
C THR A 89 9.87 -7.09 -3.35
N GLY A 90 9.30 -8.28 -3.59
CA GLY A 90 8.04 -8.43 -4.31
C GLY A 90 8.18 -8.21 -5.82
N LYS A 91 9.41 -7.95 -6.29
CA LYS A 91 9.71 -7.62 -7.68
C LYS A 91 10.03 -8.86 -8.50
N ILE A 92 9.68 -8.82 -9.78
CA ILE A 92 10.07 -9.79 -10.79
C ILE A 92 10.56 -9.04 -12.03
N THR A 93 11.63 -9.55 -12.65
CA THR A 93 12.08 -9.10 -13.98
C THR A 93 11.68 -10.16 -14.99
N VAL A 94 10.88 -9.77 -15.97
CA VAL A 94 10.48 -10.61 -17.09
C VAL A 94 11.33 -10.23 -18.29
N ALA A 95 11.89 -11.24 -18.96
CA ALA A 95 12.73 -11.04 -20.13
C ALA A 95 11.91 -10.45 -21.29
N ALA A 96 12.61 -9.83 -22.25
CA ALA A 96 11.97 -9.43 -23.50
C ALA A 96 11.40 -10.67 -24.21
N ASP A 97 10.29 -10.48 -24.91
CA ASP A 97 9.66 -11.49 -25.74
C ASP A 97 9.38 -10.90 -27.12
N THR A 98 9.55 -11.70 -28.15
CA THR A 98 9.45 -11.27 -29.54
C THR A 98 8.31 -12.01 -30.22
N ASP A 99 7.75 -11.40 -31.25
CA ASP A 99 6.77 -12.06 -32.11
C ASP A 99 5.51 -12.52 -31.34
N LEU A 100 5.05 -11.70 -30.38
CA LEU A 100 3.80 -11.90 -29.64
C LEU A 100 2.61 -11.72 -30.58
N SER A 101 1.85 -12.80 -30.77
CA SER A 101 0.74 -12.82 -31.74
C SER A 101 -0.51 -12.11 -31.24
N CYS A 102 -0.96 -11.12 -32.00
CA CYS A 102 -2.20 -10.39 -31.79
C CYS A 102 -3.31 -10.94 -32.70
N THR A 103 -4.54 -10.91 -32.19
CA THR A 103 -5.72 -11.33 -32.97
C THR A 103 -6.27 -10.14 -33.76
N ARG A 104 -6.55 -10.35 -35.06
CA ARG A 104 -7.24 -9.40 -35.94
C ARG A 104 -8.76 -9.54 -35.83
N GLY A 105 -9.48 -8.59 -36.42
CA GLY A 105 -10.93 -8.69 -36.58
C GLY A 105 -11.33 -9.93 -37.41
N SER A 106 -12.61 -10.27 -37.41
CA SER A 106 -13.13 -11.40 -38.19
C SER A 106 -14.41 -11.04 -38.92
N SER A 107 -14.53 -11.47 -40.18
CA SER A 107 -15.68 -11.21 -41.05
C SER A 107 -15.98 -9.71 -41.23
N THR A 108 -17.11 -9.22 -40.73
CA THR A 108 -17.47 -7.79 -40.77
C THR A 108 -17.02 -7.02 -39.53
N ASN A 109 -16.56 -7.72 -38.48
CA ASN A 109 -16.12 -7.14 -37.23
C ASN A 109 -14.64 -6.76 -37.32
N THR A 110 -14.38 -5.53 -37.74
CA THR A 110 -13.04 -5.00 -38.01
C THR A 110 -12.29 -4.52 -36.78
N HIS A 111 -12.97 -4.18 -35.68
CA HIS A 111 -12.40 -3.53 -34.51
C HIS A 111 -12.21 -4.52 -33.35
N ILE A 112 -10.96 -4.72 -32.95
CA ILE A 112 -10.59 -5.58 -31.81
C ILE A 112 -9.45 -4.93 -31.03
N ILE A 113 -9.42 -5.18 -29.72
CA ILE A 113 -8.35 -4.75 -28.83
C ILE A 113 -7.70 -6.01 -28.23
N ASN A 114 -6.38 -6.11 -28.31
CA ASN A 114 -5.57 -7.12 -27.65
C ASN A 114 -4.86 -6.49 -26.46
N SER A 115 -4.88 -7.15 -25.30
CA SER A 115 -4.09 -6.74 -24.14
C SER A 115 -2.80 -7.54 -24.09
N ILE A 116 -1.66 -6.85 -24.08
CA ILE A 116 -0.36 -7.44 -23.82
C ILE A 116 -0.18 -7.47 -22.30
N THR A 117 0.04 -8.66 -21.76
CA THR A 117 0.07 -8.91 -20.32
C THR A 117 1.31 -9.68 -19.92
N VAL A 118 1.64 -9.64 -18.64
CA VAL A 118 2.46 -10.67 -18.00
C VAL A 118 1.56 -11.51 -17.10
N ASP A 119 1.57 -12.82 -17.31
CA ASP A 119 0.72 -13.75 -16.56
C ASP A 119 1.35 -14.22 -15.24
N THR A 120 0.65 -15.10 -14.52
CA THR A 120 1.10 -15.60 -13.21
C THR A 120 2.35 -16.48 -13.26
N SER A 121 2.74 -16.96 -14.44
CA SER A 121 3.99 -17.70 -14.65
C SER A 121 5.20 -16.79 -14.79
N GLY A 122 5.00 -15.47 -14.92
CA GLY A 122 6.07 -14.50 -15.12
C GLY A 122 6.54 -14.42 -16.57
N ALA A 123 5.63 -14.66 -17.52
CA ALA A 123 5.89 -14.58 -18.96
C ALA A 123 4.88 -13.67 -19.66
N TYR A 124 5.25 -13.13 -20.82
CA TYR A 124 4.34 -12.37 -21.65
C TYR A 124 3.23 -13.27 -22.22
N ALA A 125 2.02 -12.71 -22.30
CA ALA A 125 0.86 -13.34 -22.89
C ALA A 125 -0.04 -12.29 -23.54
N VAL A 126 -0.70 -12.67 -24.64
CA VAL A 126 -1.67 -11.81 -25.32
C VAL A 126 -3.07 -12.30 -25.00
N VAL A 127 -3.93 -11.40 -24.53
CA VAL A 127 -5.35 -11.66 -24.30
C VAL A 127 -6.14 -10.91 -25.37
N ALA A 128 -6.90 -11.62 -26.18
CA ALA A 128 -7.72 -11.02 -27.23
C ALA A 128 -9.09 -10.58 -26.71
N GLY A 129 -9.54 -9.40 -27.14
CA GLY A 129 -10.90 -8.91 -26.98
C GLY A 129 -11.91 -9.60 -27.90
N THR A 130 -13.15 -9.17 -27.82
CA THR A 130 -14.19 -9.59 -28.77
C THR A 130 -14.31 -8.57 -29.88
N ALA A 131 -14.13 -8.98 -31.14
CA ALA A 131 -14.22 -8.05 -32.27
C ALA A 131 -15.66 -7.52 -32.50
N THR A 132 -15.79 -6.28 -32.97
CA THR A 132 -17.06 -5.71 -33.48
C THR A 132 -16.80 -4.68 -34.59
N THR A 133 -17.79 -3.90 -34.98
CA THR A 133 -17.71 -2.91 -36.06
C THR A 133 -17.25 -1.50 -35.63
N ALA A 134 -16.98 -1.29 -34.34
CA ALA A 134 -16.49 -0.03 -33.77
C ALA A 134 -15.71 -0.28 -32.48
N PHE A 135 -14.85 0.65 -32.05
CA PHE A 135 -14.23 0.56 -30.73
C PHE A 135 -15.22 0.89 -29.61
N SER A 136 -14.95 0.32 -28.44
CA SER A 136 -15.59 0.61 -27.17
C SER A 136 -14.52 0.84 -26.13
N ASP A 137 -14.74 1.75 -25.18
CA ASP A 137 -13.85 1.88 -24.01
C ASP A 137 -14.31 1.00 -22.84
N THR A 138 -15.48 0.36 -22.96
CA THR A 138 -16.01 -0.54 -21.93
C THR A 138 -15.23 -1.85 -21.92
N ARG A 139 -14.55 -2.13 -20.80
CA ARG A 139 -13.83 -3.39 -20.57
C ARG A 139 -14.75 -4.60 -20.74
N GLY A 140 -14.29 -5.61 -21.46
CA GLY A 140 -15.01 -6.86 -21.70
C GLY A 140 -16.17 -6.77 -22.70
N ALA A 141 -16.55 -5.58 -23.16
CA ALA A 141 -17.51 -5.43 -24.25
C ALA A 141 -16.85 -5.72 -25.60
N SER A 142 -17.66 -6.09 -26.60
CA SER A 142 -17.16 -6.18 -27.97
C SER A 142 -16.62 -4.83 -28.45
N GLY A 143 -15.49 -4.84 -29.15
CA GLY A 143 -14.73 -3.65 -29.55
C GLY A 143 -13.95 -2.98 -28.41
N GLY A 144 -14.08 -3.47 -27.17
CA GLY A 144 -13.38 -2.94 -26.01
C GLY A 144 -12.23 -3.82 -25.52
N PRO A 145 -11.43 -3.31 -24.56
CA PRO A 145 -10.29 -4.06 -24.04
C PRO A 145 -10.77 -5.30 -23.27
N PRO A 146 -10.17 -6.48 -23.48
CA PRO A 146 -10.61 -7.72 -22.81
C PRO A 146 -10.35 -7.67 -21.31
N PHE A 147 -11.19 -8.32 -20.50
CA PHE A 147 -10.75 -8.64 -19.13
C PHE A 147 -9.48 -9.50 -19.15
N ILE A 148 -8.51 -9.18 -18.30
CA ILE A 148 -7.29 -9.98 -18.15
C ILE A 148 -7.41 -10.96 -16.98
N PRO A 149 -6.72 -12.13 -17.01
CA PRO A 149 -6.80 -13.09 -15.91
C PRO A 149 -6.33 -12.49 -14.58
N VAL A 150 -7.04 -12.80 -13.49
CA VAL A 150 -6.69 -12.34 -12.14
C VAL A 150 -5.26 -12.75 -11.78
N GLY A 151 -4.44 -11.77 -11.40
CA GLY A 151 -3.02 -11.98 -11.11
C GLY A 151 -2.08 -11.77 -12.29
N SER A 152 -2.60 -11.42 -13.46
CA SER A 152 -1.82 -10.87 -14.57
C SER A 152 -1.69 -9.35 -14.44
N VAL A 153 -0.69 -8.77 -15.12
CA VAL A 153 -0.47 -7.32 -15.22
C VAL A 153 -0.59 -6.89 -16.67
N GLU A 154 -1.39 -5.86 -16.96
CA GLU A 154 -1.49 -5.28 -18.31
C GLU A 154 -0.32 -4.33 -18.57
N VAL A 155 0.41 -4.55 -19.66
CA VAL A 155 1.61 -3.76 -20.02
C VAL A 155 1.30 -2.76 -21.14
N ALA A 156 0.47 -3.16 -22.09
CA ALA A 156 0.00 -2.33 -23.21
C ALA A 156 -1.29 -2.91 -23.81
N GLN A 157 -1.90 -2.15 -24.72
CA GLN A 157 -2.99 -2.57 -25.58
C GLN A 157 -2.59 -2.39 -27.05
N VAL A 158 -3.06 -3.28 -27.92
CA VAL A 158 -2.93 -3.18 -29.37
C VAL A 158 -4.34 -3.11 -29.97
N ARG A 159 -4.66 -2.01 -30.67
CA ARG A 159 -5.99 -1.74 -31.20
C ARG A 159 -5.98 -1.83 -32.71
N LEU A 160 -6.72 -2.78 -33.27
CA LEU A 160 -6.69 -3.09 -34.70
C LEU A 160 -8.06 -2.84 -35.33
N THR A 161 -8.08 -2.28 -36.54
CA THR A 161 -9.31 -1.91 -37.28
C THR A 161 -9.46 -2.67 -38.61
N SER A 162 -8.82 -3.84 -38.73
CA SER A 162 -8.79 -4.64 -39.96
C SER A 162 -8.96 -6.13 -39.66
N ILE A 163 -9.51 -6.85 -40.64
CA ILE A 163 -9.57 -8.33 -40.69
C ILE A 163 -8.42 -8.93 -41.50
N THR A 164 -7.71 -8.10 -42.27
CA THR A 164 -6.61 -8.53 -43.14
C THR A 164 -5.33 -8.55 -42.31
N SER A 165 -4.62 -9.66 -42.40
CA SER A 165 -3.28 -9.83 -41.84
C SER A 165 -2.35 -8.78 -42.42
N ALA A 166 -1.65 -8.06 -41.55
CA ALA A 166 -0.72 -7.00 -41.91
C ALA A 166 0.25 -6.73 -40.74
N PRO A 167 1.41 -6.10 -40.98
CA PRO A 167 2.30 -5.70 -39.90
C PRO A 167 1.60 -4.68 -38.98
N ILE A 168 1.81 -4.81 -37.68
CA ILE A 168 1.29 -3.85 -36.69
C ILE A 168 2.18 -2.61 -36.69
N THR A 169 1.57 -1.44 -36.67
CA THR A 169 2.24 -0.14 -36.67
C THR A 169 2.29 0.45 -35.27
N ALA A 170 3.19 1.41 -35.05
CA ALA A 170 3.33 2.06 -33.74
C ALA A 170 2.04 2.79 -33.30
N ASP A 171 1.26 3.32 -34.24
CA ASP A 171 0.01 4.03 -33.97
C ASP A 171 -1.12 3.10 -33.53
N GLU A 172 -0.96 1.78 -33.72
CA GLU A 172 -1.88 0.75 -33.23
C GLU A 172 -1.53 0.29 -31.80
N ILE A 173 -0.43 0.77 -31.21
CA ILE A 173 0.08 0.35 -29.89
C ILE A 173 -0.12 1.45 -28.86
N PHE A 174 -0.77 1.09 -27.75
CA PHE A 174 -1.23 1.99 -26.72
C PHE A 174 -0.65 1.55 -25.37
N ALA A 175 0.20 2.37 -24.75
CA ALA A 175 0.92 2.03 -23.51
C ALA A 175 0.91 3.15 -22.45
N ALA A 176 -0.12 4.02 -22.47
CA ALA A 176 -0.23 5.11 -21.52
C ALA A 176 -0.40 4.60 -20.07
N PRO A 177 0.50 4.96 -19.12
CA PRO A 177 0.39 4.56 -17.72
C PRO A 177 -0.96 4.92 -17.10
N GLY A 178 -1.60 3.96 -16.42
CA GLY A 178 -2.89 4.16 -15.76
C GLY A 178 -4.10 4.08 -16.68
N VAL A 179 -3.92 3.99 -18.00
CA VAL A 179 -5.01 3.87 -18.98
C VAL A 179 -4.90 2.57 -19.79
N HIS A 180 -3.71 2.30 -20.33
CA HIS A 180 -3.43 1.11 -21.16
C HIS A 180 -2.32 0.24 -20.56
N GLN A 181 -1.72 0.71 -19.46
CA GLN A 181 -0.70 0.01 -18.68
C GLN A 181 -1.07 0.07 -17.20
N GLU A 182 -1.06 -1.10 -16.55
CA GLU A 182 -1.28 -1.24 -15.13
C GLU A 182 0.03 -0.99 -14.36
N ARG A 183 0.06 0.12 -13.63
CA ARG A 183 1.20 0.57 -12.81
C ARG A 183 1.07 0.11 -11.37
N TYR A 184 2.19 -0.19 -10.72
CA TYR A 184 2.18 -0.59 -9.30
C TYR A 184 1.85 0.59 -8.35
N ASP A 185 2.18 1.81 -8.78
CA ASP A 185 2.13 3.08 -8.05
C ASP A 185 1.03 4.02 -8.56
N ASN A 186 0.15 3.54 -9.44
CA ASN A 186 -0.99 4.32 -9.90
C ASN A 186 -2.31 3.53 -9.76
N PRO A 187 -3.33 4.09 -9.10
CA PRO A 187 -3.32 5.35 -8.34
C PRO A 187 -2.31 5.33 -7.18
N ASP A 188 -1.85 6.51 -6.74
CA ASP A 188 -0.97 6.61 -5.58
C ASP A 188 -1.71 6.16 -4.31
N PHE A 189 -1.00 5.77 -3.26
CA PHE A 189 -1.59 5.21 -2.05
C PHE A 189 -0.84 5.61 -0.77
N THR A 190 -1.58 5.67 0.33
CA THR A 190 -1.05 5.98 1.66
C THR A 190 -1.20 4.78 2.60
N PRO A 191 -0.13 4.36 3.31
CA PRO A 191 -0.21 3.32 4.32
C PRO A 191 -0.69 3.86 5.68
N ASP A 192 -1.59 3.12 6.34
CA ASP A 192 -1.83 3.22 7.79
C ASP A 192 -1.23 1.98 8.46
N TYR A 193 -0.03 2.16 9.01
CA TYR A 193 0.71 1.09 9.68
C TYR A 193 0.02 0.55 10.93
N LEU A 194 -0.77 1.38 11.63
CA LEU A 194 -1.45 0.96 12.86
C LEU A 194 -2.71 0.16 12.54
N ARG A 195 -3.43 0.50 11.47
CA ARG A 195 -4.60 -0.27 11.02
C ARG A 195 -4.25 -1.41 10.06
N GLY A 196 -3.02 -1.44 9.55
CA GLY A 196 -2.58 -2.40 8.55
C GLY A 196 -3.36 -2.29 7.25
N THR A 197 -3.53 -1.05 6.78
CA THR A 197 -4.30 -0.74 5.56
C THR A 197 -3.49 0.08 4.57
N LEU A 198 -3.83 -0.06 3.29
CA LEU A 198 -3.43 0.87 2.24
C LEU A 198 -4.70 1.55 1.72
N THR A 199 -4.65 2.86 1.55
CA THR A 199 -5.73 3.64 0.95
C THR A 199 -5.22 4.28 -0.33
N PHE A 200 -5.80 3.88 -1.46
CA PHE A 200 -5.52 4.47 -2.76
C PHE A 200 -6.24 5.81 -2.93
N THR A 201 -5.64 6.70 -3.71
CA THR A 201 -6.16 8.04 -4.02
C THR A 201 -7.41 8.01 -4.91
N SER A 202 -7.59 6.93 -5.67
CA SER A 202 -8.82 6.61 -6.39
C SER A 202 -9.04 5.10 -6.45
N ALA A 203 -10.27 4.68 -6.72
CA ALA A 203 -10.61 3.26 -6.80
C ALA A 203 -9.75 2.57 -7.86
N LEU A 204 -9.25 1.38 -7.55
CA LEU A 204 -8.45 0.60 -8.49
C LEU A 204 -9.30 0.18 -9.68
N PRO A 205 -8.79 0.31 -10.93
CA PRO A 205 -9.51 -0.13 -12.11
C PRO A 205 -9.88 -1.62 -12.06
N LEU A 206 -11.14 -1.92 -12.40
CA LEU A 206 -11.71 -3.27 -12.42
C LEU A 206 -11.44 -3.97 -13.75
N ILE A 207 -10.17 -4.19 -14.08
CA ILE A 207 -9.75 -4.68 -15.41
C ILE A 207 -9.56 -6.20 -15.49
N HIS A 208 -9.65 -6.90 -14.37
CA HIS A 208 -9.46 -8.35 -14.32
C HIS A 208 -10.78 -9.11 -14.41
N THR A 209 -10.71 -10.37 -14.84
CA THR A 209 -11.88 -11.27 -14.98
C THR A 209 -12.73 -11.28 -13.71
N GLY A 210 -14.04 -11.08 -13.88
CA GLY A 210 -14.98 -10.92 -12.77
C GLY A 210 -15.14 -9.47 -12.32
N SER A 211 -14.61 -8.50 -13.08
CA SER A 211 -14.62 -7.08 -12.73
C SER A 211 -14.00 -6.82 -11.36
N VAL A 212 -12.81 -7.36 -11.15
CA VAL A 212 -12.05 -7.18 -9.91
C VAL A 212 -10.81 -6.33 -10.17
N ALA A 213 -10.34 -5.67 -9.11
CA ALA A 213 -9.10 -4.91 -9.14
C ALA A 213 -7.87 -5.84 -9.18
N LYS A 214 -6.72 -5.24 -9.52
CA LYS A 214 -5.42 -5.87 -9.30
C LYS A 214 -5.24 -6.31 -7.86
N LYS A 215 -4.43 -7.35 -7.69
CA LYS A 215 -4.06 -7.82 -6.35
C LYS A 215 -3.17 -6.79 -5.67
N VAL A 216 -3.39 -6.59 -4.38
CA VAL A 216 -2.56 -5.74 -3.51
C VAL A 216 -1.89 -6.63 -2.48
N TYR A 217 -0.61 -6.42 -2.21
CA TYR A 217 0.18 -7.25 -1.31
C TYR A 217 0.95 -6.40 -0.30
N VAL A 218 1.22 -7.01 0.85
CA VAL A 218 2.09 -6.45 1.88
C VAL A 218 2.94 -7.55 2.50
N ARG A 219 4.20 -7.22 2.78
CA ARG A 219 5.15 -7.96 3.62
C ARG A 219 5.62 -7.01 4.71
N GLY A 220 5.83 -7.53 5.91
CA GLY A 220 6.31 -6.72 7.02
C GLY A 220 6.54 -7.57 8.26
N ALA A 221 6.34 -6.96 9.43
CA ALA A 221 6.36 -7.68 10.70
C ALA A 221 5.22 -7.21 11.61
N VAL A 222 4.73 -8.10 12.47
CA VAL A 222 3.74 -7.78 13.52
C VAL A 222 4.48 -7.63 14.85
N PRO A 223 4.21 -6.58 15.65
CA PRO A 223 4.93 -6.36 16.90
C PRO A 223 4.61 -7.43 17.95
N ILE A 224 5.65 -7.87 18.66
CA ILE A 224 5.54 -8.58 19.92
C ILE A 224 5.61 -7.53 21.03
N VAL A 225 4.51 -7.36 21.74
CA VAL A 225 4.40 -6.34 22.80
C VAL A 225 4.70 -6.93 24.18
N SER A 226 5.40 -6.16 25.02
CA SER A 226 5.69 -6.46 26.42
C SER A 226 5.08 -5.40 27.33
N ASP A 227 4.67 -5.81 28.53
CA ASP A 227 4.08 -4.91 29.51
C ASP A 227 5.15 -3.97 30.09
N LEU A 228 4.79 -2.70 30.26
CA LEU A 228 5.57 -1.75 31.04
C LEU A 228 4.96 -1.64 32.45
N ILE A 229 5.83 -1.70 33.45
CA ILE A 229 5.45 -1.68 34.87
C ILE A 229 5.69 -0.27 35.42
N ASP A 230 4.92 0.13 36.43
CA ASP A 230 5.05 1.44 37.11
C ASP A 230 4.99 2.65 36.16
N VAL A 231 4.20 2.53 35.09
CA VAL A 231 3.92 3.61 34.16
C VAL A 231 2.74 4.45 34.63
N LYS A 232 2.85 5.76 34.45
CA LYS A 232 1.79 6.72 34.71
C LYS A 232 1.82 7.89 33.72
N ASP A 233 0.76 8.69 33.74
CA ASP A 233 0.65 9.94 32.98
C ASP A 233 0.78 9.74 31.46
N TRP A 234 0.11 8.71 30.92
CA TRP A 234 0.02 8.53 29.46
C TRP A 234 -0.71 9.72 28.83
N VAL A 235 -0.11 10.28 27.79
CA VAL A 235 -0.69 11.30 26.92
C VAL A 235 -0.56 10.79 25.48
N PRO A 236 -1.67 10.61 24.74
CA PRO A 236 -1.64 10.19 23.35
C PRO A 236 -1.08 11.28 22.42
N SER A 237 -0.75 10.88 21.20
CA SER A 237 -0.41 11.77 20.09
C SER A 237 -1.72 12.22 19.44
N GLU A 238 -2.01 13.52 19.43
CA GLU A 238 -3.24 14.08 18.89
C GLU A 238 -2.92 15.25 17.95
N ALA A 239 -3.76 15.45 16.95
CA ALA A 239 -3.70 16.66 16.14
C ALA A 239 -4.40 17.79 16.91
N SER A 240 -3.72 18.91 17.09
CA SER A 240 -4.30 20.14 17.63
C SER A 240 -4.45 21.15 16.50
N ASP A 241 -5.68 21.58 16.25
CA ASP A 241 -5.99 22.62 15.28
C ASP A 241 -6.04 23.98 15.98
N SER A 242 -5.28 24.94 15.46
CA SER A 242 -5.35 26.34 15.85
C SER A 242 -6.07 27.14 14.76
N VAL A 243 -7.09 27.89 15.16
CA VAL A 243 -7.82 28.80 14.28
C VAL A 243 -7.48 30.23 14.68
N THR A 244 -6.79 30.94 13.80
CA THR A 244 -6.68 32.40 13.91
C THR A 244 -7.83 33.03 13.16
N SER A 245 -8.58 33.90 13.84
CA SER A 245 -9.69 34.65 13.25
C SER A 245 -9.28 36.09 12.96
N ASP A 246 -9.82 36.64 11.88
CA ASP A 246 -9.75 38.07 11.59
C ASP A 246 -11.15 38.66 11.75
N THR A 247 -11.22 39.85 12.35
CA THR A 247 -12.49 40.49 12.71
C THR A 247 -12.61 41.81 11.96
N ASN A 248 -13.58 41.90 11.07
CA ASN A 248 -14.02 43.18 10.48
C ASN A 248 -15.32 43.65 11.14
N TYR A 249 -15.72 44.90 10.88
CA TYR A 249 -16.86 45.57 11.54
C TYR A 249 -18.17 44.75 11.52
N ASP A 250 -18.41 43.96 10.47
CA ASP A 250 -19.65 43.18 10.31
C ASP A 250 -19.52 41.66 10.53
N ARG A 251 -18.31 41.10 10.68
CA ARG A 251 -18.13 39.65 10.96
C ARG A 251 -16.71 39.25 11.36
N THR A 252 -16.64 38.15 12.12
CA THR A 252 -15.44 37.33 12.32
C THR A 252 -15.34 36.29 11.20
N ILE A 253 -14.17 36.16 10.56
CA ILE A 253 -13.88 35.14 9.54
C ILE A 253 -12.67 34.32 10.03
N ALA A 254 -12.69 32.99 9.82
CA ALA A 254 -11.50 32.17 10.02
C ALA A 254 -10.44 32.56 8.99
N ALA A 255 -9.32 33.12 9.44
CA ALA A 255 -8.25 33.62 8.58
C ALA A 255 -7.27 32.50 8.17
N SER A 256 -6.98 31.58 9.08
CA SER A 256 -6.22 30.36 8.79
C SER A 256 -6.49 29.28 9.83
N ILE A 257 -6.37 28.02 9.40
CA ILE A 257 -6.36 26.83 10.26
C ILE A 257 -4.97 26.21 10.14
N SER A 258 -4.28 26.00 11.25
CA SER A 258 -2.99 25.31 11.31
C SER A 258 -3.11 24.11 12.23
N SER A 259 -2.68 22.94 11.76
CA SER A 259 -2.68 21.70 12.54
C SER A 259 -1.25 21.33 12.97
N THR A 260 -1.08 20.95 14.23
CA THR A 260 0.20 20.41 14.75
C THR A 260 -0.04 19.10 15.46
N LEU A 261 0.81 18.11 15.20
CA LEU A 261 0.78 16.81 15.88
C LEU A 261 1.65 16.87 17.15
N ASN A 262 1.08 16.61 18.33
CA ASN A 262 1.88 16.51 19.55
C ASN A 262 2.55 15.13 19.66
N ALA A 263 3.69 15.06 20.34
CA ALA A 263 4.29 13.79 20.69
C ALA A 263 3.46 13.10 21.80
N ALA A 264 3.44 11.77 21.81
CA ALA A 264 2.89 11.02 22.92
C ALA A 264 3.92 10.92 24.07
N THR A 265 3.46 10.91 25.33
CA THR A 265 4.36 10.88 26.49
C THR A 265 3.87 9.94 27.58
N PHE A 266 4.80 9.43 28.38
CA PHE A 266 4.50 8.75 29.65
C PHE A 266 5.69 8.86 30.60
N THR A 267 5.45 8.62 31.89
CA THR A 267 6.50 8.53 32.91
C THR A 267 6.55 7.12 33.48
N MET A 268 7.75 6.61 33.78
CA MET A 268 7.96 5.30 34.38
C MET A 268 8.90 5.42 35.59
N ALA A 269 8.58 4.69 36.66
CA ALA A 269 9.59 4.37 37.68
C ALA A 269 10.48 3.25 37.14
N MET A 270 11.77 3.51 37.06
CA MET A 270 12.76 2.58 36.53
C MET A 270 13.29 1.70 37.66
N LYS A 271 13.79 0.50 37.31
CA LYS A 271 14.42 -0.39 38.29
C LYS A 271 15.78 0.14 38.73
N ASP A 272 16.68 0.33 37.76
CA ASP A 272 18.02 0.88 37.99
C ASP A 272 18.34 2.07 37.08
N GLY A 273 17.49 2.33 36.09
CA GLY A 273 17.65 3.43 35.13
C GLY A 273 18.77 3.20 34.13
N VAL A 274 19.39 2.01 34.08
CA VAL A 274 20.57 1.68 33.26
C VAL A 274 20.38 0.41 32.44
N THR A 275 19.85 -0.67 33.04
CA THR A 275 19.67 -1.99 32.40
C THR A 275 18.21 -2.31 32.06
N ASP A 276 17.28 -1.43 32.40
CA ASP A 276 15.86 -1.56 32.02
C ASP A 276 15.72 -1.76 30.50
N PHE A 277 15.00 -2.82 30.09
CA PHE A 277 14.96 -3.27 28.68
C PHE A 277 14.51 -2.18 27.71
N ILE A 278 13.59 -1.32 28.14
CA ILE A 278 13.05 -0.20 27.34
C ILE A 278 14.16 0.75 26.86
N LEU A 279 15.29 0.81 27.60
CA LEU A 279 16.42 1.65 27.24
C LEU A 279 17.13 1.16 25.97
N SER A 280 16.99 -0.13 25.60
CA SER A 280 17.48 -0.68 24.33
C SER A 280 16.64 -0.29 23.11
N LEU A 281 15.43 0.23 23.36
CA LEU A 281 14.47 0.64 22.32
C LEU A 281 14.57 2.14 22.00
N ILE A 282 15.42 2.89 22.69
CA ILE A 282 15.61 4.33 22.46
C ILE A 282 16.21 4.56 21.07
N GLY A 283 15.63 5.51 20.33
CA GLY A 283 16.00 5.80 18.95
C GLY A 283 15.37 4.87 17.91
N LYS A 284 14.65 3.83 18.32
CA LYS A 284 13.87 2.97 17.41
C LYS A 284 12.44 3.51 17.25
N LYS A 285 11.82 3.22 16.10
CA LYS A 285 10.37 3.34 15.93
C LYS A 285 9.69 2.19 16.66
N VAL A 286 8.88 2.49 17.67
CA VAL A 286 8.18 1.49 18.47
C VAL A 286 6.69 1.71 18.41
N ILE A 287 5.93 0.64 18.55
CA ILE A 287 4.49 0.71 18.81
C ILE A 287 4.24 0.66 20.33
N LEU A 288 3.53 1.66 20.83
CA LEU A 288 2.92 1.65 22.16
C LEU A 288 1.45 1.26 22.07
N LYS A 289 1.03 0.39 22.98
CA LYS A 289 -0.36 -0.05 23.14
C LYS A 289 -0.88 0.33 24.51
N PHE A 290 -1.73 1.33 24.57
CA PHE A 290 -2.32 1.84 25.80
C PHE A 290 -3.71 1.25 26.01
N TYR A 291 -3.99 0.80 27.22
CA TYR A 291 -5.31 0.37 27.68
C TYR A 291 -5.79 1.32 28.77
N PRO A 292 -6.91 2.06 28.57
CA PRO A 292 -7.48 2.92 29.61
C PRO A 292 -7.99 2.10 30.80
N ASN A 293 -8.40 0.85 30.56
CA ASN A 293 -8.77 -0.10 31.60
C ASN A 293 -8.05 -1.43 31.34
N ILE A 294 -7.31 -1.94 32.32
CA ILE A 294 -6.56 -3.20 32.23
C ILE A 294 -7.41 -4.41 31.85
N ASN A 295 -8.69 -4.40 32.26
CA ASN A 295 -9.69 -5.44 31.99
C ASN A 295 -10.57 -5.12 30.79
N GLY A 296 -10.38 -3.96 30.16
CA GLY A 296 -11.12 -3.54 28.98
C GLY A 296 -10.52 -4.09 27.68
N THR A 297 -11.35 -4.13 26.64
CA THR A 297 -10.92 -4.49 25.28
C THR A 297 -10.44 -3.28 24.49
N ALA A 298 -10.94 -2.08 24.80
CA ALA A 298 -10.54 -0.87 24.11
C ALA A 298 -9.07 -0.54 24.37
N TYR A 299 -8.37 -0.12 23.31
CA TYR A 299 -6.97 0.30 23.39
C TYR A 299 -6.65 1.38 22.37
N GLN A 300 -5.54 2.07 22.59
CA GLN A 300 -4.96 3.01 21.64
C GLN A 300 -3.61 2.48 21.16
N LEU A 301 -3.29 2.69 19.89
CA LEU A 301 -1.94 2.48 19.35
C LEU A 301 -1.28 3.80 18.99
N THR A 302 0.01 3.89 19.26
CA THR A 302 0.86 5.01 18.80
C THR A 302 2.17 4.43 18.27
N GLN A 303 2.61 4.85 17.10
CA GLN A 303 3.91 4.46 16.54
C GLN A 303 4.78 5.69 16.35
N GLY A 304 6.03 5.61 16.78
CA GLY A 304 6.98 6.72 16.63
C GLY A 304 8.34 6.44 17.24
N TYR A 305 9.25 7.39 17.10
CA TYR A 305 10.60 7.29 17.67
C TYR A 305 10.59 7.48 19.18
N LEU A 306 11.08 6.49 19.92
CA LEU A 306 11.16 6.55 21.37
C LEU A 306 12.40 7.33 21.83
N SER A 307 12.18 8.31 22.70
CA SER A 307 13.23 9.07 23.38
C SER A 307 12.96 9.12 24.89
N LYS A 308 13.95 9.53 25.68
CA LYS A 308 13.86 9.57 27.14
C LYS A 308 14.61 10.73 27.75
N THR A 309 14.13 11.17 28.91
CA THR A 309 14.86 11.96 29.90
C THR A 309 14.81 11.22 31.23
N ARG A 310 15.95 11.09 31.93
CA ARG A 310 16.05 10.32 33.18
C ARG A 310 16.46 11.21 34.35
N ALA A 311 16.02 10.86 35.55
CA ALA A 311 16.47 11.43 36.82
C ALA A 311 16.86 10.32 37.80
N PHE A 312 17.91 10.55 38.58
CA PHE A 312 18.44 9.62 39.59
C PHE A 312 18.41 10.29 40.97
N PRO A 313 17.24 10.33 41.64
CA PRO A 313 17.12 10.99 42.93
C PRO A 313 17.86 10.23 44.02
N VAL A 314 18.45 10.96 44.97
CA VAL A 314 19.01 10.37 46.19
C VAL A 314 17.84 9.85 47.04
N LYS A 315 17.92 8.59 47.49
CA LYS A 315 16.87 7.91 48.30
C LYS A 315 15.52 7.76 47.58
N GLY A 316 15.52 7.64 46.25
CA GLY A 316 14.34 7.29 45.46
C GLY A 316 14.69 6.34 44.31
N ASN A 317 13.67 5.73 43.69
CA ASN A 317 13.87 4.98 42.45
C ASN A 317 14.20 5.94 41.31
N PRO A 318 15.08 5.57 40.37
CA PRO A 318 15.28 6.35 39.16
C PRO A 318 13.95 6.49 38.40
N THR A 319 13.72 7.64 37.80
CA THR A 319 12.50 7.90 37.01
C THR A 319 12.88 8.32 35.61
N ALA A 320 12.01 8.04 34.66
CA ALA A 320 12.19 8.51 33.29
C ALA A 320 10.87 9.01 32.70
N SER A 321 10.95 10.14 32.01
CA SER A 321 9.91 10.60 31.10
C SER A 321 10.28 10.20 29.69
N PHE A 322 9.37 9.52 29.03
CA PHE A 322 9.52 9.05 27.66
C PHE A 322 8.65 9.87 26.73
N THR A 323 9.18 10.11 25.53
CA THR A 323 8.49 10.82 24.47
C THR A 323 8.55 9.99 23.20
N VAL A 324 7.41 9.83 22.54
CA VAL A 324 7.26 9.15 21.26
C VAL A 324 6.92 10.21 20.21
N ALA A 325 7.90 10.51 19.36
CA ALA A 325 7.71 11.37 18.20
C ALA A 325 6.95 10.58 17.13
N ALA A 326 5.62 10.73 17.13
CA ALA A 326 4.72 10.00 16.26
C ALA A 326 4.62 10.67 14.87
N GLU A 327 4.40 9.85 13.83
CA GLU A 327 4.19 10.33 12.45
C GLU A 327 2.69 10.46 12.10
N GLN A 328 1.82 9.94 12.97
CA GLN A 328 0.37 10.11 12.90
C GLN A 328 -0.22 10.20 14.31
N ALA A 329 -1.47 10.65 14.39
CA ALA A 329 -2.22 10.62 15.64
C ALA A 329 -2.39 9.19 16.16
N SER A 330 -2.52 9.04 17.48
CA SER A 330 -2.89 7.80 18.13
C SER A 330 -4.21 7.29 17.55
N VAL A 331 -4.30 5.98 17.38
CA VAL A 331 -5.47 5.33 16.80
C VAL A 331 -6.21 4.55 17.87
N ASP A 332 -7.51 4.81 17.99
CA ASP A 332 -8.41 4.12 18.91
C ASP A 332 -8.97 2.83 18.30
N PHE A 333 -8.99 1.78 19.10
CA PHE A 333 -9.57 0.48 18.77
C PHE A 333 -10.53 0.05 19.87
N THR A 334 -11.69 -0.47 19.46
CA THR A 334 -12.72 -0.98 20.38
C THR A 334 -12.57 -2.48 20.67
N SER A 335 -11.76 -3.19 19.87
CA SER A 335 -11.45 -4.62 19.95
C SER A 335 -10.19 -4.96 19.16
#